data_AF-A0A0L9VQZ9-F1
#
_entry.id   AF-A0A0L9VQZ9-F1
#
_cell.length_a   1.000
_cell.length_b   1.000
_cell.length_c   1.000
_cell.angle_alpha   90.00
_cell.angle_beta   90.00
_cell.angle_gamma   90.00
#
_symmetry.space_group_name_H-M   'P 1'
#
loop_
_entity.id
_entity.type
_entity.pdbx_description
1 polymer ?
#
loop_
_entity_poly.entity_id
_entity_poly.type
_entity_poly.pdbx_seq_one_letter_code
_entity_poly.pdbx_strand_id
1 'polypeptide(L)' 'MDTIIVDQGRSSMYGFVEPQTIQPLCNKQLDSWECGFYVMSWIKTIIRATITNNWNERFKSTSPISEDTIRQIRQE' A
#
# COMPACT_ATOMS: atom_id res chain seq x y z
N MET A 1 -11.71 -33.44 18.64
CA MET A 1 -11.19 -32.17 18.09
C MET A 1 -9.70 -32.35 18.03
N ASP A 2 -9.22 -32.75 16.87
CA ASP A 2 -7.84 -33.17 16.67
C ASP A 2 -6.91 -31.95 16.69
N THR A 3 -5.98 -31.95 17.64
CA THR A 3 -4.91 -30.96 17.71
C THR A 3 -3.97 -31.20 16.53
N ILE A 4 -4.03 -30.31 15.55
CA ILE A 4 -3.12 -30.32 14.41
C ILE A 4 -1.75 -29.88 14.94
N ILE A 5 -0.84 -30.83 15.14
CA ILE A 5 0.56 -30.53 15.44
C ILE A 5 1.17 -30.03 14.13
N VAL A 6 1.53 -28.75 14.09
CA VAL A 6 2.24 -28.16 12.96
C VAL A 6 3.67 -28.67 13.03
N ASP A 7 4.02 -29.62 12.14
CA ASP A 7 5.35 -30.19 12.05
C ASP A 7 6.39 -29.09 11.79
N GLN A 8 7.33 -28.97 12.73
CA GLN A 8 8.50 -28.10 12.68
C GLN A 8 9.49 -28.68 11.67
N GLY A 9 9.29 -28.45 10.36
CA GLY A 9 10.11 -29.16 9.38
C GLY A 9 10.10 -28.65 7.94
N ARG A 10 10.67 -27.45 7.69
CA ARG A 10 11.49 -27.08 6.49
C ARG A 10 11.57 -25.55 6.29
N SER A 11 12.32 -24.87 7.15
CA SER A 11 12.84 -23.52 6.82
C SER A 11 14.16 -23.69 6.07
N SER A 12 14.03 -23.81 4.75
CA SER A 12 15.12 -24.16 3.83
C SER A 12 15.88 -22.92 3.35
N MET A 13 17.18 -22.88 3.69
CA MET A 13 18.29 -22.13 3.07
C MET A 13 18.28 -20.59 3.08
N TYR A 14 17.12 -19.94 3.06
CA TYR A 14 16.98 -18.51 3.37
C TYR A 14 16.09 -18.45 4.60
N GLY A 15 16.61 -17.95 5.72
CA GLY A 15 15.83 -17.84 6.96
C GLY A 15 14.47 -17.22 6.65
N PHE A 16 13.41 -17.77 7.22
CA PHE A 16 12.08 -17.18 7.16
C PHE A 16 12.16 -15.76 7.74
N VAL A 17 12.31 -14.76 6.86
CA VAL A 17 12.23 -13.36 7.25
C VAL A 17 10.76 -13.02 7.22
N GLU A 18 10.19 -12.80 8.39
CA GLU A 18 8.81 -12.35 8.50
C GLU A 18 8.65 -11.01 7.77
N PRO A 19 7.63 -10.84 6.91
CA PRO A 19 7.41 -9.60 6.19
C PRO A 19 7.22 -8.44 7.17
N GLN A 20 8.01 -7.38 7.01
CA GLN A 20 7.79 -6.16 7.78
C GLN A 20 6.65 -5.36 7.14
N THR A 21 5.66 -5.00 7.94
CA THR A 21 4.56 -4.12 7.52
C THR A 21 4.83 -2.69 7.97
N ILE A 22 4.67 -1.74 7.07
CA ILE A 22 4.77 -0.31 7.35
C ILE A 22 3.42 0.37 7.12
N GLN A 23 3.07 1.33 7.97
CA GLN A 23 1.83 2.12 7.85
C GLN A 23 2.21 3.61 7.76
N PRO A 24 2.52 4.12 6.56
CA PRO A 24 2.94 5.50 6.42
C PRO A 24 1.75 6.46 6.47
N LEU A 25 2.03 7.76 6.67
CA LEU A 25 1.01 8.81 6.68
C LEU A 25 0.50 9.08 5.26
N CYS A 26 -0.72 8.64 4.92
CA CYS A 26 -1.26 8.75 3.57
C CYS A 26 -2.49 9.68 3.47
N ASN A 27 -2.79 10.12 2.24
CA ASN A 27 -3.90 11.02 1.96
C ASN A 27 -5.20 10.38 2.47
N LYS A 28 -5.95 11.11 3.29
CA LYS A 28 -7.23 10.63 3.81
C LYS A 28 -8.32 10.98 2.83
N GLN A 29 -9.08 9.97 2.38
CA GLN A 29 -10.30 10.20 1.62
C GLN A 29 -11.36 10.87 2.49
N LEU A 30 -12.16 11.74 1.89
CA LEU A 30 -13.28 12.38 2.58
C LEU A 30 -14.55 11.57 2.40
N ASP A 31 -14.77 11.05 1.19
CA ASP A 31 -15.94 10.25 0.86
C ASP A 31 -15.61 8.77 0.69
N SER A 32 -16.59 7.90 0.94
CA SER A 32 -16.44 6.44 0.86
C SER A 32 -16.27 5.91 -0.56
N TRP A 33 -16.69 6.69 -1.57
CA TRP A 33 -16.63 6.30 -2.98
C TRP A 33 -15.29 6.62 -3.66
N GLU A 34 -14.40 7.34 -2.98
CA GLU A 34 -13.14 7.84 -3.57
C GLU A 34 -11.96 6.87 -3.46
N CYS A 35 -12.09 5.79 -2.68
CA CYS A 35 -10.96 4.90 -2.34
C CYS A 35 -10.22 4.36 -3.56
N GLY A 36 -10.96 4.00 -4.61
CA GLY A 36 -10.39 3.51 -5.86
C GLY A 36 -9.49 4.53 -6.54
N PHE A 37 -9.86 5.82 -6.54
CA PHE A 37 -9.07 6.88 -7.15
C PHE A 37 -7.76 7.10 -6.40
N TYR A 38 -7.77 6.98 -5.06
CA TYR A 38 -6.56 7.10 -4.25
C TYR A 38 -5.59 5.96 -4.53
N VAL A 39 -6.09 4.72 -4.60
CA VAL A 39 -5.27 3.54 -4.92
C VAL A 39 -4.69 3.66 -6.34
N MET A 40 -5.51 3.99 -7.34
CA MET A 40 -5.06 4.14 -8.72
C MET A 40 -4.00 5.24 -8.87
N SER A 41 -4.22 6.41 -8.27
CA SER A 41 -3.28 7.54 -8.26
C SER A 41 -1.92 7.13 -7.69
N TRP A 42 -1.92 6.43 -6.55
CA TRP A 42 -0.69 6.01 -5.89
C TRP A 42 0.02 4.88 -6.63
N ILE A 43 -0.68 3.87 -7.15
CA ILE A 43 -0.08 2.81 -7.98
C ILE A 43 0.61 3.44 -9.21
N LYS A 44 -0.07 4.34 -9.91
CA LYS A 44 0.48 5.05 -11.06
C LYS A 44 1.73 5.84 -10.69
N THR A 45 1.69 6.55 -9.56
CA THR A 45 2.84 7.32 -9.06
C THR A 45 4.03 6.43 -8.70
N ILE A 46 3.79 5.32 -8.00
CA ILE A 46 4.82 4.36 -7.60
C ILE A 46 5.52 3.77 -8.83
N ILE A 47 4.76 3.35 -9.83
CA ILE A 47 5.31 2.79 -11.07
C ILE A 47 6.09 3.85 -11.86
N ARG A 48 5.51 5.04 -12.05
CA ARG A 48 6.16 6.11 -12.85
C ARG A 48 7.43 6.66 -12.23
N ALA A 49 7.46 6.76 -10.90
CA ALA A 49 8.62 7.25 -10.16
C ALA A 49 9.56 6.13 -9.69
N THR A 50 9.28 4.86 -10.05
CA THR A 50 10.06 3.68 -9.66
C THR A 50 10.35 3.65 -8.16
N ILE A 51 9.33 3.91 -7.34
CA ILE A 51 9.47 3.99 -5.87
C ILE A 51 9.64 2.57 -5.32
N THR A 52 10.78 2.30 -4.70
CA THR A 52 11.10 1.00 -4.09
C THR A 52 11.36 1.07 -2.58
N ASN A 53 11.61 2.28 -2.05
CA ASN A 53 11.94 2.51 -0.64
C ASN A 53 11.47 3.90 -0.17
N ASN A 54 11.83 4.26 1.07
CA ASN A 54 11.55 5.57 1.68
C ASN A 54 10.06 5.93 1.66
N TRP A 55 9.20 4.93 1.92
CA TRP A 55 7.75 5.05 1.88
C TRP A 55 7.22 6.17 2.80
N ASN A 56 7.74 6.28 4.03
CA ASN A 56 7.42 7.38 4.94
C ASN A 56 7.82 8.76 4.40
N GLU A 57 8.75 8.81 3.45
CA GLU A 57 9.12 10.08 2.83
C GLU A 57 8.18 10.48 1.68
N ARG A 58 7.61 9.48 1.00
CA ARG A 58 6.69 9.68 -0.12
C ARG A 58 5.26 9.92 0.36
N PHE A 59 4.85 9.19 1.38
CA PHE A 59 3.57 9.31 2.06
C PHE A 59 3.76 10.13 3.35
N LYS A 60 3.52 11.45 3.25
CA LYS A 60 3.67 12.40 4.37
C LYS A 60 2.43 13.28 4.64
N SER A 61 1.37 13.09 3.87
CA SER A 61 0.22 14.01 3.91
C SER A 61 -1.05 13.26 4.21
N THR A 62 -1.86 13.80 5.12
CA THR A 62 -3.24 13.37 5.33
C THR A 62 -4.24 14.15 4.50
N SER A 63 -3.80 15.21 3.82
CA SER A 63 -4.68 16.02 2.99
C SER A 63 -5.33 15.16 1.91
N PRO A 64 -6.61 15.37 1.58
CA PRO A 64 -7.25 14.69 0.47
C PRO A 64 -6.50 14.93 -0.85
N ILE A 65 -6.60 13.97 -1.78
CA ILE A 65 -6.21 14.21 -3.17
C ILE A 65 -7.17 15.26 -3.73
N SER A 66 -6.67 16.21 -4.53
CA SER A 66 -7.52 17.27 -5.05
C SER A 66 -8.61 16.72 -5.98
N GLU A 67 -9.79 17.33 -5.96
CA GLU A 67 -10.90 16.94 -6.84
C GLU A 67 -10.48 17.01 -8.32
N ASP A 68 -9.63 17.97 -8.69
CA ASP A 68 -9.07 18.08 -10.05
C ASP A 68 -8.27 16.83 -10.45
N THR A 69 -7.47 16.28 -9.54
CA THR A 69 -6.71 15.05 -9.78
C THR A 69 -7.66 13.86 -9.92
N ILE A 70 -8.70 13.79 -9.07
CA ILE A 70 -9.72 12.74 -9.16
C ILE A 70 -10.48 12.82 -10.49
N ARG A 71 -10.83 14.04 -10.94
CA ARG A 71 -11.48 14.30 -12.22
C ARG A 71 -10.61 13.86 -13.40
N GLN A 72 -9.31 14.10 -13.35
CA GLN A 72 -8.37 13.61 -14.36
C GLN A 72 -8.38 12.09 -14.42
N ILE A 73 -8.29 11.41 -13.28
CA ILE A 73 -8.30 9.93 -13.23
C ILE A 73 -9.61 9.35 -13.80
N ARG A 74 -10.75 10.03 -13.64
CA ARG A 74 -12.04 9.60 -14.22
C ARG A 74 -12.10 9.67 -15.75
N GLN A 75 -11.24 10.48 -16.36
CA GLN A 75 -11.25 10.74 -17.81
C GLN A 75 -10.14 9.95 -18.54
N GLU A 76 -9.27 9.25 -17.81
CA GLU A 76 -8.26 8.35 -18.36
C GLU A 76 -8.87 7.01 -18.81
#